data_AF-A0A392MNM2-F1
#
_entry.id   AF-A0A392MNM2-F1
#
_cell.length_a   1.000
_cell.length_b   1.000
_cell.length_c   1.000
_cell.angle_alpha   90.00
_cell.angle_beta   90.00
_cell.angle_gamma   90.00
#
_symmetry.space_group_name_H-M   'P 1'
#
loop_
_entity.id
_entity.type
_entity.pdbx_description
1 polymer ?
#
loop_
_entity_poly.entity_id
_entity_poly.type
_entity_poly.pdbx_seq_one_letter_code
_entity_poly.pdbx_strand_id
1 'polypeptide(L)'
;MGAALQSLTGAPRLLAAIANDDILPILNYFKVADGSEPHVATLFTAFLCIGCVIIGNLDLITPTVTMFFLLCYSGVNLSCFLLDLLDAPSWRPRWKFHHWSLSLLGALLCVVIMFLISWSFTVVSLALASLIYKYVSIKGKAGDWGDGFKSAYFQLALRSLRSLGGDFITIDRPIGINRPIKRKGGEVVIESGWKGMREFC
;
A
#
# COMPACT_ATOMS: atom_id res chain seq x y z
N MET A 1 14.10 24.65 -8.49
CA MET A 1 13.57 25.30 -7.27
C MET A 1 12.18 24.81 -6.90
N GLY A 2 11.16 24.88 -7.78
CA GLY A 2 9.78 24.45 -7.46
C GLY A 2 9.66 23.01 -6.94
N ALA A 3 10.28 22.03 -7.62
CA ALA A 3 10.25 20.63 -7.19
C ALA A 3 10.92 20.41 -5.80
N ALA A 4 12.00 21.13 -5.50
CA ALA A 4 12.67 21.02 -4.21
C ALA A 4 11.80 21.58 -3.07
N LEU A 5 11.12 22.71 -3.30
CA LEU A 5 10.18 23.29 -2.33
C LEU A 5 8.97 22.37 -2.10
N GLN A 6 8.47 21.72 -3.16
CA GLN A 6 7.38 20.76 -3.04
C GLN A 6 7.79 19.52 -2.22
N SER A 7 8.98 18.98 -2.44
CA SER A 7 9.49 17.86 -1.64
C SER A 7 9.75 18.26 -0.18
N LEU A 8 10.27 19.47 0.06
CA LEU A 8 10.55 19.99 1.41
C LEU A 8 9.28 20.20 2.24
N THR A 9 8.17 20.56 1.60
CA THR A 9 6.87 20.74 2.27
C THR A 9 6.03 19.45 2.32
N GLY A 10 6.19 18.57 1.34
CA GLY A 10 5.46 17.30 1.26
C GLY A 10 5.99 16.23 2.21
N ALA A 11 7.31 16.07 2.33
CA ALA A 11 7.93 15.06 3.19
C ALA A 11 7.53 15.16 4.68
N PRO A 12 7.58 16.33 5.34
CA PRO A 12 7.21 16.43 6.75
C PRO A 12 5.71 16.25 6.99
N ARG A 13 4.85 16.61 6.01
CA ARG A 13 3.41 16.35 6.09
C ARG A 13 3.11 14.85 6.00
N LEU A 14 3.79 14.13 5.10
CA LEU A 14 3.67 12.68 5.00
C LEU A 14 4.17 12.00 6.29
N LEU A 15 5.29 12.46 6.86
CA LEU A 15 5.81 11.94 8.12
C LEU A 15 4.85 12.18 9.30
N ALA A 16 4.26 13.38 9.38
CA ALA A 16 3.28 13.72 10.41
C ALA A 16 1.98 12.91 10.28
N ALA A 17 1.50 12.66 9.05
CA ALA A 17 0.35 11.79 8.80
C ALA A 17 0.60 10.35 9.31
N ILE A 18 1.76 9.77 8.99
CA ILE A 18 2.14 8.43 9.47
C ILE A 18 2.29 8.40 11.00
N ALA A 19 2.80 9.47 11.62
CA ALA A 19 2.90 9.56 13.07
C ALA A 19 1.51 9.66 13.74
N ASN A 20 0.56 10.33 13.08
CA ASN A 20 -0.82 10.43 13.54
C ASN A 20 -1.60 9.10 13.42
N ASP A 21 -1.22 8.22 12.49
CA ASP A 21 -1.81 6.87 12.36
C ASP A 21 -1.41 5.91 13.51
N ASP A 22 -0.53 6.33 14.44
CA ASP A 22 -0.04 5.55 15.60
C ASP A 22 0.56 4.16 15.22
N ILE A 23 0.95 3.97 13.95
CA ILE A 23 1.48 2.70 13.40
C ILE A 23 2.87 2.38 13.99
N LEU A 24 3.69 3.41 14.21
CA LEU A 24 5.05 3.30 14.72
C LEU A 24 5.17 4.05 16.07
N PRO A 25 5.17 3.38 17.24
CA PRO A 25 5.23 4.05 18.54
C PRO A 25 6.52 4.86 18.76
N ILE A 26 7.60 4.54 18.04
CA ILE A 26 8.85 5.31 18.06
C ILE A 26 8.68 6.70 17.41
N LEU A 27 7.68 6.84 16.54
CA LEU A 27 7.43 8.04 15.74
C LEU A 27 6.40 8.98 16.39
N ASN A 28 5.86 8.62 17.56
CA ASN A 28 4.88 9.42 18.31
C ASN A 28 5.46 10.79 18.75
N TYR A 29 6.79 10.92 18.78
CA TYR A 29 7.47 12.20 18.97
C TYR A 29 7.17 13.23 17.87
N PHE A 30 6.82 12.78 16.66
CA PHE A 30 6.49 13.62 15.51
C PHE A 30 4.98 13.85 15.35
N LYS A 31 4.15 13.42 16.31
CA LYS A 31 2.70 13.58 16.28
C LYS A 31 2.32 15.06 16.40
N VAL A 32 1.42 15.52 15.54
CA VAL A 32 1.02 16.93 15.42
C VAL A 32 -0.50 16.99 15.29
N ALA A 33 -1.13 17.91 16.03
CA ALA A 33 -2.58 18.06 16.03
C ALA A 33 -3.09 18.57 14.67
N ASP A 34 -4.28 18.10 14.27
CA ASP A 34 -4.90 18.44 12.99
C ASP A 34 -4.99 19.96 12.80
N GLY A 35 -4.35 20.48 11.73
CA GLY A 35 -4.34 21.90 11.36
C GLY A 35 -3.10 22.69 11.83
N SER A 36 -2.24 22.11 12.67
CA SER A 36 -0.95 22.73 13.05
C SER A 36 0.18 22.31 12.11
N GLU A 37 1.13 23.20 11.85
CA GLU A 37 2.27 22.90 10.98
C GLU A 37 3.25 21.95 11.69
N PRO A 38 3.74 20.90 11.00
CA PRO A 38 4.59 19.91 11.63
C PRO A 38 6.03 20.41 11.75
N HIS A 39 6.29 21.31 12.71
CA HIS A 39 7.59 21.96 12.91
C HIS A 39 8.70 20.95 13.20
N VAL A 40 8.44 19.94 14.06
CA VAL A 40 9.44 18.93 14.45
C VAL A 40 9.81 18.03 13.25
N ALA A 41 8.82 17.57 12.49
CA ALA A 41 9.05 16.79 11.28
C ALA A 41 9.80 17.61 10.22
N THR A 42 9.43 18.88 10.06
CA THR A 42 10.08 19.81 9.10
C THR A 42 11.54 20.02 9.45
N LEU A 43 11.85 20.25 10.72
CA LEU A 43 13.23 20.42 11.19
C LEU A 43 14.06 19.15 11.00
N PHE A 44 13.47 17.98 11.23
CA PHE A 44 14.12 16.70 10.97
C PHE A 44 14.41 16.48 9.47
N THR A 45 13.43 16.73 8.60
CA THR A 45 13.64 16.61 7.14
C THR A 45 14.64 17.64 6.62
N ALA A 46 14.64 18.86 7.16
CA ALA A 46 15.58 19.91 6.81
C ALA A 46 17.01 19.53 7.22
N PHE A 47 17.20 18.99 8.42
CA PHE A 47 18.49 18.49 8.89
C PHE A 47 19.04 17.37 8.00
N LEU A 48 18.18 16.42 7.61
CA LEU A 48 18.55 15.34 6.69
C LEU A 48 18.95 15.88 5.31
N CYS A 49 18.18 16.82 4.76
CA CYS A 49 18.52 17.49 3.50
C CYS A 49 19.85 18.24 3.57
N ILE A 50 20.10 19.00 4.64
CA ILE A 50 21.36 19.71 4.85
C ILE A 50 22.53 18.71 4.92
N GLY A 51 22.37 17.59 5.63
CA GLY A 51 23.37 16.51 5.67
C GLY A 51 23.69 15.95 4.30
N CYS A 52 22.69 15.70 3.46
CA CYS A 52 22.89 15.27 2.07
C CYS A 52 23.63 16.32 1.23
N VAL A 53 23.35 17.61 1.44
CA VAL A 53 24.04 18.69 0.71
C VAL A 53 25.50 18.83 1.14
N ILE A 54 25.82 18.65 2.42
CA ILE A 54 27.20 18.72 2.95
C ILE A 54 28.10 17.65 2.33
N ILE A 55 27.57 16.46 2.02
CA ILE A 55 28.32 15.40 1.35
C ILE A 55 28.84 15.87 -0.03
N GLY A 56 28.17 16.85 -0.67
CA GLY A 56 28.64 17.54 -1.88
C GLY A 56 28.78 16.67 -3.14
N ASN A 57 28.63 15.35 -3.02
CA ASN A 57 28.83 14.40 -4.09
C ASN A 57 27.49 13.87 -4.61
N LEU A 58 27.04 14.45 -5.72
CA LEU A 58 25.78 14.09 -6.39
C LEU A 58 25.78 12.66 -6.95
N ASP A 59 26.96 12.10 -7.27
CA ASP A 59 27.09 10.76 -7.84
C ASP A 59 26.75 9.66 -6.84
N LEU A 60 26.90 9.94 -5.53
CA LEU A 60 26.49 9.01 -4.46
C LEU A 60 25.02 9.20 -4.05
N ILE A 61 24.52 10.43 -4.10
CA ILE A 61 23.16 10.78 -3.68
C ILE A 61 22.13 10.28 -4.70
N THR A 62 22.42 10.46 -6.00
CA THR A 62 21.50 10.12 -7.10
C THR A 62 21.06 8.64 -7.08
N PRO A 63 21.97 7.65 -7.05
CA PRO A 63 21.56 6.25 -7.00
C PRO A 63 20.85 5.90 -5.69
N THR A 64 21.28 6.49 -4.57
CA THR A 64 20.65 6.25 -3.25
C THR A 64 19.19 6.68 -3.23
N VAL A 65 18.89 7.89 -3.69
CA VAL A 65 17.52 8.42 -3.76
C VAL A 65 16.68 7.62 -4.77
N THR A 66 17.26 7.26 -5.91
CA THR A 66 16.58 6.45 -6.95
C THR A 66 16.15 5.09 -6.41
N MET A 67 16.96 4.43 -5.58
CA MET A 67 16.60 3.15 -4.96
C MET A 67 15.36 3.26 -4.08
N PHE A 68 15.26 4.32 -3.25
CA PHE A 68 14.08 4.53 -2.40
C PHE A 68 12.82 4.81 -3.22
N PHE A 69 12.93 5.60 -4.30
CA PHE A 69 11.79 5.83 -5.20
C PHE A 69 11.36 4.56 -5.93
N LEU A 70 12.30 3.78 -6.47
CA LEU A 70 11.99 2.51 -7.16
C LEU A 70 11.35 1.48 -6.21
N LEU A 71 11.81 1.41 -4.96
CA LEU A 71 11.22 0.56 -3.93
C LEU A 71 9.76 0.94 -3.65
N CYS A 72 9.47 2.24 -3.52
CA CYS A 72 8.11 2.74 -3.33
C CYS A 72 7.22 2.44 -4.54
N TYR A 73 7.71 2.70 -5.75
CA TYR A 73 6.97 2.38 -6.98
C TYR A 73 6.71 0.88 -7.14
N SER A 74 7.69 0.04 -6.82
CA SER A 74 7.52 -1.41 -6.77
C SER A 74 6.45 -1.81 -5.75
N GLY A 75 6.45 -1.22 -4.56
CA GLY A 75 5.47 -1.48 -3.50
C GLY A 75 4.05 -1.08 -3.90
N VAL A 76 3.87 0.09 -4.53
CA VAL A 76 2.56 0.55 -5.04
C VAL A 76 2.07 -0.35 -6.17
N ASN A 77 2.92 -0.66 -7.15
CA ASN A 77 2.57 -1.54 -8.27
C ASN A 77 2.19 -2.96 -7.77
N LEU A 78 2.96 -3.50 -6.82
CA LEU A 78 2.66 -4.79 -6.22
C LEU A 78 1.36 -4.75 -5.41
N SER A 79 1.11 -3.66 -4.67
CA SER A 79 -0.15 -3.48 -3.95
C SER A 79 -1.33 -3.48 -4.92
N CYS A 80 -1.29 -2.67 -5.98
CA CYS A 80 -2.33 -2.66 -7.02
C CYS A 80 -2.58 -4.05 -7.63
N PHE A 81 -1.50 -4.79 -7.95
CA PHE A 81 -1.60 -6.16 -8.44
C PHE A 81 -2.28 -7.10 -7.43
N LEU A 82 -1.93 -7.00 -6.15
CA LEU A 82 -2.56 -7.81 -5.09
C LEU A 82 -4.04 -7.46 -4.92
N LEU A 83 -4.41 -6.18 -4.94
CA LEU A 83 -5.80 -5.76 -4.85
C LEU A 83 -6.65 -6.25 -6.05
N ASP A 84 -6.08 -6.22 -7.26
CA ASP A 84 -6.71 -6.76 -8.47
C ASP A 84 -6.85 -8.30 -8.41
N LEU A 85 -5.82 -9.00 -7.93
CA LEU A 85 -5.81 -10.47 -7.87
C LEU A 85 -6.84 -11.00 -6.86
N LEU A 86 -7.03 -10.28 -5.76
CA LEU A 86 -7.91 -10.65 -4.65
C LEU A 86 -9.34 -10.14 -4.79
N ASP A 87 -9.66 -9.38 -5.85
CA ASP A 87 -10.95 -8.73 -6.07
C ASP A 87 -11.46 -8.01 -4.79
N ALA A 88 -10.59 -7.20 -4.17
CA ALA A 88 -10.92 -6.54 -2.91
C ALA A 88 -12.21 -5.71 -3.05
N PRO A 89 -13.18 -5.81 -2.12
CA PRO A 89 -14.53 -5.25 -2.31
C PRO A 89 -14.58 -3.71 -2.42
N SER A 90 -13.60 -3.02 -1.86
CA SER A 90 -13.44 -1.56 -1.97
C SER A 90 -12.71 -1.11 -3.25
N TRP A 91 -12.05 -2.04 -3.95
CA TRP A 91 -11.23 -1.73 -5.12
C TRP A 91 -12.09 -1.68 -6.40
N ARG A 92 -12.27 -0.48 -6.95
CA ARG A 92 -13.00 -0.24 -8.22
C ARG A 92 -12.18 0.69 -9.12
N PRO A 93 -11.20 0.18 -9.88
CA PRO A 93 -10.40 1.00 -10.77
C PRO A 93 -11.31 1.61 -11.84
N ARG A 94 -11.56 2.93 -11.75
CA ARG A 94 -12.41 3.67 -12.69
C ARG A 94 -11.72 3.95 -14.04
N TRP A 95 -10.40 3.74 -14.11
CA TRP A 95 -9.58 4.01 -15.29
C TRP A 95 -9.63 2.84 -16.28
N LYS A 96 -9.88 3.14 -17.56
CA LYS A 96 -10.16 2.15 -18.62
C LYS A 96 -8.96 1.27 -19.02
N PHE A 97 -7.73 1.73 -18.80
CA PHE A 97 -6.50 1.01 -19.18
C PHE A 97 -5.83 0.28 -18.01
N HIS A 98 -6.53 0.15 -16.89
CA HIS A 98 -6.02 -0.57 -15.72
C HIS A 98 -6.12 -2.07 -15.94
N HIS A 99 -4.98 -2.74 -16.17
CA HIS A 99 -4.87 -4.19 -16.24
C HIS A 99 -3.90 -4.70 -15.17
N TRP A 100 -4.25 -5.82 -14.54
CA TRP A 100 -3.41 -6.49 -13.54
C TRP A 100 -1.99 -6.78 -14.07
N SER A 101 -1.85 -7.10 -15.36
CA SER A 101 -0.58 -7.40 -16.00
C SER A 101 0.34 -6.18 -16.09
N LEU A 102 -0.23 -4.97 -16.23
CA LEU A 102 0.54 -3.73 -16.30
C LEU A 102 1.18 -3.43 -14.94
N SER A 103 0.42 -3.60 -13.85
CA SER A 103 0.92 -3.45 -12.48
C SER A 103 2.02 -4.47 -12.17
N LEU A 104 1.85 -5.73 -12.58
CA LEU A 104 2.86 -6.77 -12.40
C LEU A 104 4.14 -6.48 -13.19
N LEU A 105 4.00 -6.06 -14.46
CA LEU A 105 5.13 -5.68 -15.30
C LEU A 105 5.87 -4.48 -14.72
N GLY A 106 5.15 -3.47 -14.24
CA GLY A 106 5.73 -2.30 -13.58
C GLY A 106 6.53 -2.67 -12.33
N ALA A 107 5.98 -3.54 -11.46
CA ALA A 107 6.69 -4.02 -10.28
C ALA A 107 7.96 -4.80 -10.66
N LEU A 108 7.88 -5.73 -11.62
CA LEU A 108 9.02 -6.49 -12.09
C LEU A 108 10.10 -5.59 -12.70
N LEU A 109 9.70 -4.62 -13.53
CA LEU A 109 10.61 -3.68 -14.17
C LEU A 109 11.33 -2.82 -13.12
N CYS A 110 10.65 -2.36 -12.07
CA CYS A 110 11.28 -1.66 -10.96
C CYS A 110 12.34 -2.53 -10.26
N VAL A 111 12.02 -3.79 -9.93
CA VAL A 111 12.96 -4.70 -9.26
C VAL A 111 14.16 -5.02 -10.14
N VAL A 112 13.96 -5.23 -11.44
CA VAL A 112 15.05 -5.46 -12.40
C VAL A 112 15.98 -4.25 -12.45
N ILE A 113 15.44 -3.03 -12.54
CA ILE A 113 16.25 -1.81 -12.55
C ILE A 113 17.03 -1.65 -11.25
N MET A 114 16.44 -1.96 -10.09
CA MET A 114 17.16 -1.93 -8.81
C MET A 114 18.37 -2.88 -8.84
N PHE A 115 18.18 -4.12 -9.28
CA PHE A 115 19.28 -5.08 -9.44
C PHE A 115 20.37 -4.61 -10.40
N LEU A 116 20.00 -3.95 -11.50
CA LEU A 116 20.95 -3.41 -12.48
C LEU A 116 21.81 -2.27 -11.92
N ILE A 117 21.25 -1.41 -11.06
CA ILE A 117 22.01 -0.31 -10.47
C ILE A 117 23.00 -0.86 -9.43
N SER A 118 22.53 -1.67 -8.48
CA SER A 118 23.41 -2.38 -7.56
C SER A 118 22.67 -3.46 -6.77
N TRP A 119 23.22 -4.67 -6.81
CA TRP A 119 22.68 -5.81 -6.09
C TRP A 119 22.75 -5.64 -4.56
N SER A 120 23.81 -5.03 -4.03
CA SER A 120 24.02 -4.84 -2.59
C SER A 120 22.96 -3.92 -1.97
N PHE A 121 22.75 -2.73 -2.54
CA PHE A 121 21.73 -1.80 -2.06
C PHE A 121 20.30 -2.34 -2.27
N THR A 122 20.09 -3.15 -3.31
CA THR A 122 18.80 -3.82 -3.52
C THR A 122 18.47 -4.79 -2.40
N VAL A 123 19.41 -5.63 -1.97
CA VAL A 123 19.19 -6.55 -0.85
C VAL A 123 18.94 -5.79 0.45
N VAL A 124 19.72 -4.73 0.72
CA VAL A 124 19.55 -3.91 1.93
C VAL A 124 18.18 -3.23 1.96
N SER A 125 17.75 -2.63 0.86
CA SER A 125 16.45 -1.94 0.77
C SER A 125 15.27 -2.92 0.84
N LEU A 126 15.35 -4.08 0.17
CA LEU A 126 14.34 -5.14 0.29
C LEU A 126 14.27 -5.72 1.70
N ALA A 127 15.41 -5.90 2.37
CA ALA A 127 15.46 -6.35 3.76
C ALA A 127 14.81 -5.32 4.69
N LEU A 128 15.12 -4.02 4.51
CA LEU A 128 14.51 -2.93 5.27
C LEU A 128 12.99 -2.86 5.05
N ALA A 129 12.53 -2.94 3.80
CA ALA A 129 11.11 -2.97 3.47
C ALA A 129 10.39 -4.17 4.10
N SER A 130 11.01 -5.35 4.03
CA SER A 130 10.49 -6.57 4.64
C SER A 130 10.41 -6.46 6.16
N LEU A 131 11.41 -5.84 6.81
CA LEU A 131 11.43 -5.60 8.25
C LEU A 131 10.30 -4.65 8.67
N ILE A 132 10.14 -3.53 7.96
CA ILE A 132 9.06 -2.57 8.22
C ILE A 132 7.71 -3.25 8.04
N TYR A 133 7.50 -3.97 6.93
CA TYR A 133 6.28 -4.70 6.68
C TYR A 133 5.99 -5.75 7.76
N LYS A 134 7.00 -6.50 8.21
CA LYS A 134 6.87 -7.44 9.34
C LYS A 134 6.50 -6.73 10.63
N TYR A 135 7.15 -5.60 10.93
CA TYR A 135 6.86 -4.80 12.11
C TYR A 135 5.41 -4.32 12.12
N VAL A 136 4.96 -3.74 11.00
CA VAL A 136 3.57 -3.30 10.80
C VAL A 136 2.61 -4.48 10.88
N SER A 137 2.93 -5.64 10.29
CA SER A 137 2.08 -6.84 10.38
C SER A 137 1.93 -7.37 11.81
N ILE A 138 2.94 -7.21 12.66
CA ILE A 138 2.88 -7.63 14.07
C ILE A 138 2.09 -6.60 14.89
N LYS A 139 2.33 -5.31 14.72
CA LYS A 139 1.62 -4.24 15.43
C LYS A 139 0.17 -4.06 14.97
N GLY A 140 -0.09 -4.25 13.67
CA GLY A 140 -1.43 -4.21 13.07
C GLY A 140 -2.35 -5.33 13.55
N LYS A 141 -1.81 -6.41 14.14
CA LYS A 141 -2.60 -7.43 14.86
C LYS A 141 -3.09 -6.96 16.23
N ALA A 142 -2.47 -5.92 16.80
CA ALA A 142 -2.79 -5.39 18.12
C ALA A 142 -3.72 -4.15 18.07
N GLY A 143 -3.76 -3.43 16.94
CA GLY A 143 -4.75 -2.38 16.68
C GLY A 143 -5.90 -2.90 15.81
N ASP A 144 -7.07 -2.26 15.87
CA ASP A 144 -8.30 -2.62 15.14
C ASP A 144 -8.21 -2.45 13.60
N TRP A 145 -7.00 -2.44 13.04
CA TRP A 145 -6.71 -2.07 11.65
C TRP A 145 -7.00 -3.16 10.62
N GLY A 146 -7.47 -4.34 11.05
CA GLY A 146 -7.81 -5.45 10.15
C GLY A 146 -6.58 -6.06 9.47
N ASP A 147 -6.35 -7.36 9.67
CA ASP A 147 -5.32 -8.09 8.92
C ASP A 147 -5.68 -8.12 7.41
N GLY A 148 -5.09 -7.22 6.61
CA GLY A 148 -5.29 -7.18 5.15
C GLY A 148 -4.95 -8.51 4.45
N PHE A 149 -4.12 -9.34 5.07
CA PHE A 149 -3.82 -10.70 4.59
C PHE A 149 -4.90 -11.71 4.95
N LYS A 150 -5.56 -11.60 6.11
CA LYS A 150 -6.67 -12.49 6.44
C LYS A 150 -7.87 -12.22 5.55
N SER A 151 -8.16 -10.94 5.26
CA SER A 151 -9.19 -10.58 4.30
C SER A 151 -8.84 -11.11 2.90
N ALA A 152 -7.57 -11.01 2.48
CA ALA A 152 -7.09 -11.62 1.25
C ALA A 152 -7.34 -13.14 1.16
N TYR A 153 -6.91 -13.90 2.17
CA TYR A 153 -7.14 -15.35 2.22
C TYR A 153 -8.62 -15.71 2.22
N PHE A 154 -9.45 -14.92 2.93
CA PHE A 154 -10.89 -15.11 2.95
C PHE A 154 -11.53 -14.87 1.57
N GLN A 155 -11.10 -13.84 0.84
CA GLN A 155 -11.59 -13.60 -0.53
C GLN A 155 -11.18 -14.73 -1.47
N LEU A 156 -9.97 -15.26 -1.36
CA LEU A 156 -9.52 -16.41 -2.14
C LEU A 156 -10.37 -17.67 -1.83
N ALA A 157 -10.68 -17.93 -0.55
CA ALA A 157 -11.56 -19.03 -0.16
C ALA A 157 -13.00 -18.84 -0.68
N LEU A 158 -13.55 -17.61 -0.62
CA LEU A 158 -14.84 -17.30 -1.21
C LEU A 158 -14.85 -17.50 -2.73
N ARG A 159 -13.74 -17.17 -3.41
CA ARG A 159 -13.58 -17.38 -4.85
C ARG A 159 -13.61 -18.86 -5.21
N SER A 160 -12.91 -19.72 -4.46
CA SER A 160 -12.95 -21.18 -4.67
C SER A 160 -14.32 -21.78 -4.36
N LEU A 161 -15.03 -21.27 -3.35
CA LEU A 161 -16.39 -21.72 -3.05
C LEU A 161 -17.39 -21.28 -4.13
N ARG A 162 -17.26 -20.05 -4.64
CA ARG A 162 -18.13 -19.54 -5.72
C ARG A 162 -17.92 -20.29 -7.03
N SER A 163 -16.69 -20.70 -7.36
CA SER A 163 -16.43 -21.53 -8.54
C SER A 163 -17.10 -22.90 -8.40
N LEU A 164 -17.02 -23.53 -7.22
CA LEU A 164 -17.69 -24.81 -6.94
C LEU A 164 -19.23 -24.70 -6.89
N GLY A 165 -19.76 -23.58 -6.40
CA GLY A 165 -21.20 -23.30 -6.40
C GLY A 165 -21.79 -23.09 -7.80
N GLY A 166 -20.95 -22.78 -8.79
CA GLY A 166 -21.32 -22.78 -10.21
C GLY A 166 -21.49 -24.20 -10.76
N ASP A 167 -20.67 -25.15 -10.30
CA ASP A 167 -20.74 -26.56 -10.71
C ASP A 167 -21.86 -27.33 -10.01
N PHE A 168 -22.29 -26.88 -8.82
CA PHE A 168 -23.43 -27.45 -8.10
C PHE A 168 -24.80 -27.21 -8.78
N ILE A 169 -24.85 -26.44 -9.87
CA ILE A 169 -26.05 -26.35 -10.73
C ILE A 169 -26.05 -27.45 -11.82
N THR A 170 -24.91 -28.10 -12.09
CA THR A 170 -24.78 -29.09 -13.17
C THR A 170 -24.60 -30.53 -12.68
N ILE A 171 -24.34 -30.75 -11.38
CA ILE A 171 -24.36 -32.10 -10.78
C ILE A 171 -25.75 -32.34 -10.17
N ASP A 172 -26.57 -32.95 -11.00
CA ASP A 172 -27.81 -33.70 -10.71
C ASP A 172 -28.38 -33.54 -9.28
N ARG A 173 -29.36 -32.64 -9.14
CA ARG A 173 -30.29 -32.70 -8.01
C ARG A 173 -31.55 -33.41 -8.53
N PRO A 174 -31.83 -34.67 -8.16
CA PRO A 174 -33.07 -35.35 -8.54
C PRO A 174 -34.22 -34.89 -7.65
N ILE A 175 -34.41 -33.57 -7.50
CA ILE A 175 -35.54 -33.01 -6.76
C ILE A 175 -35.99 -31.74 -7.48
N GLY A 176 -37.05 -31.88 -8.27
CA GLY A 176 -37.75 -30.82 -8.96
C GLY A 176 -38.39 -29.83 -7.99
N ILE A 177 -37.61 -28.88 -7.50
CA ILE A 177 -38.11 -27.71 -6.78
C ILE A 177 -37.73 -26.48 -7.58
N ASN A 178 -38.68 -26.04 -8.40
CA ASN A 178 -38.64 -24.76 -9.08
C ASN A 178 -38.95 -23.67 -8.03
N ARG A 179 -37.91 -23.08 -7.42
CA ARG A 179 -38.06 -21.85 -6.63
C ARG A 179 -37.31 -20.70 -7.31
N PRO A 180 -37.99 -19.61 -7.71
CA PRO A 180 -37.32 -18.42 -8.19
C PRO A 180 -36.64 -17.73 -7.00
N ILE A 181 -35.32 -17.86 -6.91
CA ILE A 181 -34.53 -17.11 -5.94
C ILE A 181 -34.38 -15.70 -6.50
N LYS A 182 -35.26 -14.79 -6.07
CA LYS A 182 -35.05 -13.35 -6.26
C LYS A 182 -33.72 -12.98 -5.63
N ARG A 183 -32.74 -12.57 -6.44
CA ARG A 183 -31.57 -11.80 -5.98
C ARG A 183 -32.09 -10.49 -5.38
N LYS A 184 -32.24 -10.43 -4.06
CA LYS A 184 -32.23 -9.15 -3.35
C LYS A 184 -30.78 -8.75 -3.16
N GLY A 185 -30.45 -7.53 -3.58
CA GLY A 185 -29.14 -6.93 -3.42
C GLY A 185 -28.65 -7.10 -1.99
N GLY A 186 -27.56 -7.87 -1.85
CA GLY A 186 -26.79 -7.95 -0.63
C GLY A 186 -25.78 -6.82 -0.65
N GLU A 187 -26.22 -5.63 -0.27
CA GLU A 187 -25.33 -4.58 0.17
C GLU A 187 -24.80 -5.02 1.55
N VAL A 188 -23.67 -5.70 1.56
CA VAL A 188 -22.88 -5.85 2.79
C VAL A 188 -22.09 -4.56 2.92
N VAL A 189 -22.74 -3.56 3.54
CA VAL A 189 -22.07 -2.37 4.04
C VAL A 189 -21.13 -2.83 5.14
N ILE A 190 -19.85 -2.97 4.79
CA ILE A 190 -18.77 -3.04 5.77
C ILE A 190 -18.49 -1.58 6.14
N GLU A 191 -19.27 -1.04 7.07
CA GLU A 191 -18.95 0.22 7.74
C GLU A 191 -17.79 -0.05 8.70
N SER A 192 -16.59 -0.17 8.13
CA SER A 192 -15.35 -0.27 8.89
C SER A 192 -14.49 0.94 8.58
N GLY A 193 -14.63 1.97 9.42
CA GLY A 193 -13.50 2.80 9.84
C GLY A 193 -12.83 3.72 8.83
N TRP A 194 -13.47 4.15 7.74
CA TRP A 194 -12.93 5.20 6.87
C TRP A 194 -13.35 6.60 7.32
N LYS A 195 -12.95 6.98 8.54
CA LYS A 195 -12.94 8.38 8.99
C LYS A 195 -11.50 8.88 8.87
N GLY A 196 -11.09 9.28 7.67
CA GLY A 196 -9.75 9.87 7.50
C GLY A 196 -9.16 9.99 6.08
N MET A 197 -9.86 9.57 5.02
CA MET A 197 -9.28 9.59 3.66
C MET A 197 -10.25 10.11 2.60
N ARG A 198 -10.95 11.19 2.94
CA ARG A 198 -11.48 12.16 1.95
C ARG A 198 -10.51 13.35 1.99
N GLU A 199 -10.20 13.91 0.83
CA GLU A 199 -9.19 14.97 0.56
C GLU A 199 -7.84 14.45 0.03
N PHE A 200 -7.84 13.74 -1.10
CA PHE A 200 -6.75 13.77 -2.08
C PHE A 200 -7.31 13.49 -3.49
N CYS A 201 -8.11 14.44 -3.98
CA CYS A 201 -8.24 14.74 -5.41
C CYS A 201 -8.68 16.20 -5.54
#